data_AF-A0A3Q0J535-F1
#
_entry.id   AF-A0A3Q0J535-F1
#
_cell.length_a   1.000
_cell.length_b   1.000
_cell.length_c   1.000
_cell.angle_alpha   90.00
_cell.angle_beta   90.00
_cell.angle_gamma   90.00
#
_symmetry.space_group_name_H-M   'P 1'
#
loop_
_entity.id
_entity.type
_entity.pdbx_description
1 polymer ?
#
loop_
_entity_poly.entity_id
_entity_poly.type
_entity_poly.pdbx_seq_one_letter_code
_entity_poly.pdbx_strand_id
1 'polypeptide(L)'
;MLRQCRAHRTSPTAALQVISGTLPVEYMAEERERTYRYKRDGGNLEEFRQDLKNELQNKWQTKWNQENVKGQWTKTLIRNIEPWVNRTFGEVTFELAQFLTGHGSFAAYLKRFRIQEDDKCIYCQQIDTSKHSIFSLVCSQFSA
;
A
#
# COMPACT_ATOMS: atom_id res chain seq x y z
N MET A 1 3.10 -1.40 -11.00
CA MET A 1 2.43 -0.83 -9.82
C MET A 1 1.72 0.50 -10.11
N LEU A 2 2.39 1.57 -10.56
CA LEU A 2 1.70 2.85 -10.83
C LEU A 2 0.48 2.72 -11.75
N ARG A 3 0.59 2.01 -12.87
CA ARG A 3 -0.54 1.76 -13.78
C ARG A 3 -1.62 0.84 -13.18
N GLN A 4 -1.22 -0.11 -12.34
CA GLN A 4 -2.15 -1.06 -11.69
C GLN A 4 -3.00 -0.35 -10.64
N CYS A 5 -2.39 0.48 -9.79
CA CYS A 5 -3.09 1.27 -8.76
C CYS A 5 -3.59 2.62 -9.30
N ARG A 6 -3.27 2.96 -10.56
CA ARG A 6 -3.40 4.32 -11.12
C ARG A 6 -2.79 5.42 -10.24
N ALA A 7 -1.79 5.10 -9.43
CA ALA A 7 -1.26 6.01 -8.41
C ALA A 7 -0.32 7.08 -8.97
N HIS A 8 -0.08 8.13 -8.18
CA HIS A 8 0.84 9.21 -8.52
C HIS A 8 2.30 8.73 -8.54
N ARG A 9 3.13 9.29 -9.41
CA ARG A 9 4.57 8.95 -9.51
C ARG A 9 5.36 9.21 -8.22
N THR A 10 4.82 10.05 -7.34
CA THR A 10 5.39 10.41 -6.04
C THR A 10 4.94 9.47 -4.92
N SER A 11 4.01 8.56 -5.20
CA SER A 11 3.52 7.59 -4.22
C SER A 11 4.66 6.66 -3.77
N PRO A 12 4.72 6.32 -2.48
CA PRO A 12 5.77 5.47 -1.94
C PRO A 12 5.74 4.06 -2.56
N THR A 13 6.87 3.58 -3.06
CA THR A 13 6.96 2.23 -3.67
C THR A 13 6.47 1.13 -2.72
N ALA A 14 6.89 1.17 -1.45
CA ALA A 14 6.47 0.19 -0.44
C ALA A 14 4.95 0.19 -0.23
N ALA A 15 4.33 1.37 -0.21
CA ALA A 15 2.87 1.48 -0.12
C ALA A 15 2.19 0.90 -1.36
N LEU A 16 2.71 1.18 -2.56
CA LEU A 16 2.14 0.64 -3.80
C LEU A 16 2.26 -0.89 -3.89
N GLN A 17 3.36 -1.46 -3.41
CA GLN A 17 3.55 -2.92 -3.32
C GLN A 17 2.45 -3.54 -2.46
N VAL A 18 2.23 -2.99 -1.26
CA VAL A 18 1.17 -3.47 -0.35
C VAL A 18 -0.21 -3.29 -0.97
N ILE A 19 -0.53 -2.09 -1.47
CA ILE A 19 -1.83 -1.77 -2.04
C ILE A 19 -2.17 -2.70 -3.22
N SER A 20 -1.21 -2.92 -4.12
CA SER A 20 -1.39 -3.80 -5.29
C SER A 20 -1.27 -5.30 -4.99
N GLY A 21 -0.86 -5.67 -3.77
CA GLY A 21 -0.50 -7.05 -3.45
C GLY A 21 0.70 -7.58 -4.24
N THR A 22 1.54 -6.69 -4.77
CA THR A 22 2.74 -7.07 -5.52
C THR A 22 3.90 -7.25 -4.56
N LEU A 23 4.41 -8.48 -4.49
CA LEU A 23 5.61 -8.81 -3.73
C LEU A 23 6.80 -7.94 -4.20
N PRO A 24 7.64 -7.43 -3.27
CA PRO A 24 8.88 -6.75 -3.64
C PRO A 24 9.77 -7.55 -4.60
N VAL A 25 10.46 -6.85 -5.51
CA VAL A 25 11.20 -7.46 -6.62
C VAL A 25 12.34 -8.36 -6.14
N GLU A 26 12.97 -7.99 -5.05
CA GLU A 26 13.99 -8.77 -4.38
C GLU A 26 13.47 -10.14 -3.93
N TYR A 27 12.25 -10.19 -3.39
CA TYR A 27 11.64 -11.45 -2.94
C TYR A 27 11.10 -12.26 -4.11
N MET A 28 10.63 -11.60 -5.20
CA MET A 28 10.29 -12.30 -6.45
C MET A 28 11.52 -12.95 -7.10
N ALA A 29 12.68 -12.28 -7.04
CA ALA A 29 13.93 -12.84 -7.54
C ALA A 29 14.41 -14.01 -6.68
N GLU A 30 14.34 -13.86 -5.36
CA GLU A 30 14.64 -14.92 -4.38
C GLU A 30 13.74 -16.15 -4.56
N GLU A 31 12.43 -15.94 -4.76
CA GLU A 31 11.47 -17.01 -5.03
C GLU A 31 11.88 -17.84 -6.26
N ARG A 32 12.22 -17.14 -7.36
CA ARG A 32 12.62 -17.76 -8.64
C ARG A 32 13.92 -18.55 -8.51
N GLU A 33 14.93 -17.96 -7.88
CA GLU A 33 16.24 -18.59 -7.68
C GLU A 33 16.10 -19.88 -6.87
N ARG A 34 15.41 -19.81 -5.72
CA ARG A 34 15.24 -20.95 -4.81
C ARG A 34 14.41 -22.06 -5.44
N THR A 35 13.33 -21.71 -6.14
CA THR A 35 12.51 -22.67 -6.90
C THR A 35 13.33 -23.39 -7.98
N TYR A 36 14.16 -22.65 -8.72
CA TYR A 36 15.01 -23.24 -9.76
C TYR A 36 16.03 -24.23 -9.18
N ARG A 37 16.74 -23.84 -8.12
CA ARG A 37 17.72 -24.71 -7.46
C ARG A 37 17.08 -25.97 -6.91
N TYR A 38 15.98 -25.82 -6.16
CA TYR A 38 15.29 -26.95 -5.55
C TYR A 38 14.77 -27.95 -6.59
N LYS A 39 14.22 -27.46 -7.71
CA LYS A 39 13.80 -28.31 -8.83
C LYS A 39 14.98 -29.03 -9.49
N ARG A 40 16.08 -28.31 -9.74
CA ARG A 40 17.29 -28.87 -10.35
C ARG A 40 17.87 -30.00 -9.51
N ASP A 41 17.78 -29.87 -8.19
CA ASP A 41 18.30 -30.84 -7.23
C ASP A 41 17.31 -32.01 -6.97
N GLY A 42 16.20 -32.09 -7.74
CA GLY A 42 15.26 -33.22 -7.74
C GLY A 42 14.12 -33.13 -6.72
N GLY A 43 13.92 -31.98 -6.07
CA GLY A 43 12.92 -31.81 -5.01
C GLY A 43 11.46 -31.72 -5.48
N ASN A 44 10.52 -32.03 -4.58
CA ASN A 44 9.07 -31.89 -4.80
C ASN A 44 8.61 -30.43 -4.61
N LEU A 45 8.23 -29.78 -5.71
CA LEU A 45 7.90 -28.35 -5.74
C LEU A 45 6.64 -27.95 -4.96
N GLU A 46 5.72 -28.87 -4.68
CA GLU A 46 4.41 -28.50 -4.13
C GLU A 46 4.52 -28.00 -2.69
N GLU A 47 5.11 -28.79 -1.81
CA GLU A 47 5.35 -28.44 -0.41
C GLU A 47 6.36 -27.29 -0.30
N PHE A 48 7.45 -27.36 -1.07
CA PHE A 48 8.50 -26.33 -1.07
C PHE A 48 7.99 -24.93 -1.43
N ARG A 49 7.06 -24.82 -2.39
CA ARG A 49 6.50 -23.53 -2.78
C ARG A 49 5.67 -22.91 -1.67
N GLN A 50 4.91 -23.72 -0.94
CA GLN A 50 4.06 -23.21 0.14
C GLN A 50 4.91 -22.68 1.30
N ASP A 51 5.95 -23.41 1.68
CA ASP A 51 6.89 -22.98 2.72
C ASP A 51 7.65 -21.72 2.31
N LEU A 52 8.15 -21.70 1.07
CA LEU A 52 8.85 -20.54 0.53
C LEU A 52 7.94 -19.31 0.47
N LYS A 53 6.68 -19.47 0.06
CA LYS A 53 5.69 -18.39 0.06
C LYS A 53 5.48 -17.83 1.46
N ASN A 54 5.31 -18.70 2.46
CA ASN A 54 5.14 -18.30 3.86
C ASN A 54 6.40 -17.55 4.38
N GLU A 55 7.60 -18.03 4.07
CA GLU A 55 8.86 -17.36 4.43
C GLU A 55 8.95 -15.95 3.82
N LEU A 56 8.73 -15.83 2.51
CA LEU A 56 8.82 -14.54 1.81
C LEU A 56 7.74 -13.56 2.27
N GLN A 57 6.55 -14.06 2.60
CA GLN A 57 5.48 -13.25 3.16
C GLN A 57 5.84 -12.69 4.54
N ASN A 58 6.47 -13.51 5.41
CA ASN A 58 6.97 -13.05 6.70
C ASN A 58 8.09 -12.02 6.55
N LYS A 59 9.03 -12.21 5.60
CA LYS A 59 10.05 -11.21 5.28
C LYS A 59 9.43 -9.89 4.84
N TRP A 60 8.42 -9.95 3.97
CA TRP A 60 7.71 -8.78 3.50
C TRP A 60 7.00 -8.04 4.64
N GLN A 61 6.32 -8.76 5.54
CA GLN A 61 5.70 -8.17 6.73
C GLN A 61 6.72 -7.50 7.66
N THR A 62 7.87 -8.13 7.91
CA THR A 62 8.94 -7.53 8.71
C THR A 62 9.47 -6.24 8.07
N LYS A 63 9.73 -6.26 6.75
CA LYS A 63 10.14 -5.06 6.01
C LYS A 63 9.10 -3.96 6.10
N TRP A 64 7.81 -4.30 5.99
CA TRP A 64 6.72 -3.35 6.13
C TRP A 64 6.62 -2.75 7.54
N ASN A 65 6.87 -3.56 8.56
CA ASN A 65 6.95 -3.10 9.95
C ASN A 65 8.12 -2.13 10.20
N GLN A 66 9.17 -2.18 9.37
CA GLN A 66 10.32 -1.27 9.44
C GLN A 66 10.17 -0.01 8.58
N GLU A 67 9.22 0.01 7.62
CA GLU A 67 8.95 1.20 6.79
C GLU A 67 8.42 2.34 7.67
N ASN A 68 9.23 3.38 7.82
CA ASN A 68 8.97 4.48 8.76
C ASN A 68 8.85 5.86 8.12
N VAL A 69 9.09 5.99 6.81
CA VAL A 69 9.25 7.31 6.17
C VAL A 69 8.04 7.67 5.32
N LYS A 70 7.85 7.00 4.18
CA LYS A 70 6.91 7.49 3.16
C LYS A 70 5.58 6.73 3.19
N GLY A 71 5.55 5.52 3.74
CA GLY A 71 4.35 4.64 3.78
C GLY A 71 3.52 4.69 5.07
N GLN A 72 3.81 5.57 6.02
CA GLN A 72 3.21 5.54 7.37
C GLN A 72 1.67 5.61 7.37
N TRP A 73 1.09 6.44 6.50
CA TRP A 73 -0.37 6.52 6.37
C TRP A 73 -0.97 5.18 5.91
N THR A 74 -0.43 4.61 4.82
CA THR A 74 -0.88 3.31 4.30
C THR A 74 -0.71 2.20 5.35
N LYS A 75 0.38 2.23 6.13
CA LYS A 75 0.64 1.27 7.22
C LYS A 75 -0.33 1.41 8.38
N THR A 76 -0.82 2.63 8.64
CA THR A 76 -1.86 2.85 9.65
C THR A 76 -3.15 2.10 9.28
N LEU A 77 -3.48 2.06 7.98
CA LEU A 77 -4.66 1.40 7.43
C LEU A 77 -4.47 -0.10 7.18
N ILE A 78 -3.30 -0.49 6.66
CA ILE A 78 -2.96 -1.86 6.26
C ILE A 78 -1.74 -2.30 7.06
N ARG A 79 -1.96 -2.77 8.29
CA ARG A 79 -0.87 -3.22 9.18
C ARG A 79 -0.40 -4.62 8.83
N ASN A 80 -1.35 -5.53 8.61
CA ASN A 80 -1.08 -6.90 8.21
C ASN A 80 -1.29 -7.04 6.70
N ILE A 81 -0.24 -7.47 6.00
CA ILE A 81 -0.25 -7.62 4.54
C ILE A 81 -1.04 -8.86 4.12
N GLU A 82 -0.99 -9.95 4.88
CA GLU A 82 -1.58 -11.23 4.47
C GLU A 82 -3.10 -11.13 4.21
N PRO A 83 -3.92 -10.61 5.15
CA PRO A 83 -5.35 -10.50 4.92
C PRO A 83 -5.69 -9.51 3.81
N TRP A 84 -4.87 -8.47 3.64
CA TRP A 84 -5.06 -7.49 2.59
C TRP A 84 -4.84 -8.10 1.21
N VAL A 85 -3.73 -8.83 1.02
CA VAL A 85 -3.38 -9.42 -0.28
C VAL A 85 -4.28 -10.59 -0.64
N ASN A 86 -4.74 -11.35 0.36
CA ASN A 86 -5.61 -12.51 0.15
C ASN A 86 -7.11 -12.18 0.17
N ARG A 87 -7.50 -10.90 0.22
CA ARG A 87 -8.92 -10.53 0.17
C ARG A 87 -9.54 -10.93 -1.16
N THR A 88 -10.77 -11.43 -1.10
CA THR A 88 -11.56 -11.86 -2.28
C THR A 88 -12.53 -10.78 -2.78
N PHE A 89 -12.53 -9.61 -2.15
CA PHE A 89 -13.46 -8.53 -2.44
C PHE A 89 -12.73 -7.20 -2.65
N GLY A 90 -13.36 -6.32 -3.43
CA GLY A 90 -12.92 -4.95 -3.65
C GLY A 90 -11.71 -4.82 -4.55
N GLU A 91 -11.81 -3.95 -5.55
CA GLU A 91 -10.68 -3.57 -6.39
C GLU A 91 -10.00 -2.31 -5.87
N VAL A 92 -8.70 -2.18 -6.13
CA VAL A 92 -8.00 -0.91 -5.90
C VAL A 92 -8.28 0.04 -7.06
N THR A 93 -9.32 0.85 -6.92
CA THR A 93 -9.60 1.95 -7.87
C THR A 93 -8.58 3.08 -7.72
N PHE A 94 -8.62 4.05 -8.64
CA PHE A 94 -7.76 5.23 -8.60
C PHE A 94 -7.97 6.04 -7.32
N GLU A 95 -9.24 6.27 -6.98
CA GLU A 95 -9.67 7.03 -5.81
C GLU A 95 -9.25 6.31 -4.53
N LEU A 96 -9.41 4.98 -4.49
CA LEU A 96 -8.98 4.18 -3.35
C LEU A 96 -7.45 4.19 -3.22
N ALA A 97 -6.69 4.12 -4.30
CA ALA A 97 -5.23 4.21 -4.25
C ALA A 97 -4.76 5.60 -3.75
N GLN A 98 -5.39 6.68 -4.23
CA GLN A 98 -5.15 8.03 -3.73
C GLN A 98 -5.41 8.12 -2.23
N PHE A 99 -6.56 7.62 -1.80
CA PHE A 99 -6.95 7.58 -0.39
C PHE A 99 -5.95 6.79 0.47
N LEU A 100 -5.63 5.55 0.08
CA LEU A 100 -4.74 4.65 0.82
C LEU A 100 -3.31 5.18 0.90
N THR A 101 -2.88 5.96 -0.09
CA THR A 101 -1.55 6.59 -0.08
C THR A 101 -1.56 7.97 0.56
N GLY A 102 -2.73 8.59 0.82
CA GLY A 102 -2.83 9.98 1.25
C GLY A 102 -2.34 10.97 0.19
N HIS A 103 -2.43 10.57 -1.09
CA HIS A 103 -2.07 11.38 -2.25
C HIS A 103 -3.34 11.79 -3.00
N GLY A 104 -3.23 12.71 -3.95
CA GLY A 104 -4.32 13.03 -4.87
C GLY A 104 -5.00 14.36 -4.57
N SER A 105 -6.33 14.34 -4.48
CA SER A 105 -7.17 15.54 -4.41
C SER A 105 -7.19 16.25 -3.05
N PHE A 106 -6.50 15.73 -2.04
CA PHE A 106 -6.48 16.33 -0.70
C PHE A 106 -5.69 17.66 -0.71
N ALA A 107 -6.27 18.74 -0.21
CA ALA A 107 -5.66 20.08 -0.28
C ALA A 107 -4.27 20.12 0.39
N ALA A 108 -4.06 19.41 1.51
CA ALA A 108 -2.74 19.32 2.14
C ALA A 108 -1.69 18.68 1.23
N TYR A 109 -2.10 17.70 0.41
CA TYR A 109 -1.22 17.09 -0.60
C TYR A 109 -0.97 18.05 -1.76
N LEU A 110 -1.99 18.73 -2.28
CA LEU A 110 -1.85 19.70 -3.37
C LEU A 110 -0.95 20.88 -3.00
N LYS A 111 -1.11 21.42 -1.78
CA LYS A 111 -0.27 22.49 -1.22
C LYS A 111 1.20 22.10 -1.13
N ARG A 112 1.50 20.85 -0.73
CA ARG A 112 2.88 20.33 -0.68
C ARG A 112 3.58 20.43 -2.05
N PHE A 113 2.84 20.28 -3.14
CA PHE A 113 3.34 20.43 -4.52
C PHE A 113 3.12 21.82 -5.11
N ARG A 114 2.67 22.80 -4.32
CA ARG A 114 2.37 24.17 -4.73
C ARG A 114 1.32 24.26 -5.85
N ILE A 115 0.38 23.31 -5.88
CA ILE A 115 -0.75 23.31 -6.83
C ILE A 115 -1.90 24.17 -6.28
N GLN A 116 -2.05 24.22 -4.95
CA GLN A 116 -3.04 25.03 -4.23
C GLN A 116 -2.32 25.82 -3.12
N GLU A 117 -2.86 26.98 -2.75
CA GLU A 117 -2.25 27.85 -1.72
C GLU A 117 -2.55 27.37 -0.30
N ASP A 118 -3.77 26.92 -0.05
CA ASP A 118 -4.22 26.45 1.26
C ASP A 118 -4.29 24.92 1.35
N ASP A 119 -4.38 24.43 2.58
CA ASP A 119 -4.53 23.01 2.92
C ASP A 119 -5.91 22.73 3.51
N LYS A 120 -6.90 23.58 3.25
CA LYS A 120 -8.15 23.60 3.99
C LYS A 120 -9.22 22.78 3.30
N CYS A 121 -9.97 22.03 4.11
CA CYS A 121 -11.16 21.34 3.67
C CYS A 121 -12.27 22.35 3.39
N ILE A 122 -12.88 22.26 2.21
CA ILE A 122 -13.94 23.16 1.76
C ILE A 122 -15.19 23.14 2.66
N TYR A 123 -15.40 22.06 3.42
CA TYR A 123 -16.61 21.88 4.23
C TYR A 123 -16.46 22.37 5.68
N CYS A 124 -15.25 22.26 6.26
CA CYS A 124 -15.07 22.47 7.70
C CYS A 124 -13.78 23.23 8.07
N GLN A 125 -13.01 23.68 7.08
CA GLN A 125 -11.81 24.51 7.26
C GLN A 125 -10.68 23.85 8.10
N GLN A 126 -10.75 22.54 8.31
CA GLN A 126 -9.66 21.75 8.89
C GLN A 126 -8.64 21.36 7.82
N ILE A 127 -7.49 20.81 8.22
CA ILE A 127 -6.46 20.37 7.26
C ILE A 127 -7.00 19.17 6.47
N ASP A 128 -7.14 19.34 5.15
CA ASP A 128 -7.69 18.32 4.26
C ASP A 128 -6.64 17.26 3.92
N THR A 129 -6.81 16.10 4.54
CA THR A 129 -6.01 14.89 4.37
C THR A 129 -6.93 13.70 4.17
N SER A 130 -6.43 12.60 3.62
CA SER A 130 -7.18 11.33 3.61
C SER A 130 -7.69 10.93 5.00
N LYS A 131 -6.90 11.18 6.05
CA LYS A 131 -7.31 10.97 7.44
C LYS A 131 -8.52 11.83 7.82
N HIS A 132 -8.48 13.10 7.45
CA HIS A 132 -9.56 14.03 7.70
C HIS A 132 -10.88 13.57 7.05
N SER A 133 -10.84 13.07 5.81
CA SER A 133 -12.04 12.63 5.10
C SER A 133 -12.68 11.37 5.67
N ILE A 134 -11.90 10.43 6.23
CA ILE A 134 -12.45 9.14 6.71
C ILE A 134 -12.91 9.16 8.18
N PHE A 135 -12.26 9.94 9.03
CA PHE A 135 -12.63 9.99 10.44
C PHE A 135 -13.72 11.05 10.63
N SER A 136 -14.99 10.60 10.63
CA SER A 136 -16.24 11.38 10.70
C SER A 136 -16.31 12.48 11.77
N LEU A 137 -15.43 12.46 12.78
CA LEU A 137 -15.39 13.50 13.82
C LEU A 137 -14.73 14.80 13.37
N VAL A 138 -14.11 14.84 12.19
CA VAL A 138 -13.30 16.00 11.75
C VAL A 138 -13.98 16.82 10.64
N CYS A 139 -14.84 16.22 9.82
CA CYS A 139 -15.49 16.88 8.68
C CYS A 139 -17.01 16.93 8.83
N SER A 140 -17.59 18.14 8.86
CA SER A 140 -19.03 18.42 9.01
C SER A 140 -19.92 17.84 7.91
N GLN A 141 -19.35 17.35 6.81
CA GLN A 141 -20.10 16.70 5.73
C GLN A 141 -20.34 15.20 5.98
N PHE A 142 -19.49 14.55 6.79
CA PHE A 142 -19.51 13.09 7.02
C PHE A 142 -19.79 12.71 8.48
N SER A 143 -20.11 13.69 9.32
CA SER A 143 -20.70 13.51 10.65
C SER A 143 -22.15 13.04 10.47
N ALA A 144 -22.41 11.78 10.83
CA ALA A 144 -23.75 11.19 10.89
C ALA A 144 -24.59 11.82 12.01
#